data_AF-A0A645GQH3-F1
#
_entry.id   AF-A0A645GQH3-F1
#
_cell.length_a   1.000
_cell.length_b   1.000
_cell.length_c   1.000
_cell.angle_alpha   90.00
_cell.angle_beta   90.00
_cell.angle_gamma   90.00
#
_symmetry.space_group_name_H-M   'P 1'
#
loop_
_entity.id
_entity.type
_entity.pdbx_description
1 polymer ?
#
loop_
_entity_poly.entity_id
_entity_poly.type
_entity_poly.pdbx_seq_one_letter_code
_entity_poly.pdbx_strand_id
1 'polypeptide(L)' 'MSKSNQNLIDPLLKSGNVYKLKCEKCNSISVQISDKEEPDYLCFECGGTCKLIGCKIK' A
#
# COMPACT_ATOMS: atom_id res chain seq x y z
N MET A 1 13.19 10.36 -28.93
CA MET A 1 11.76 10.02 -28.71
C MET A 1 11.69 8.50 -28.82
N SER A 2 11.26 7.70 -27.84
CA SER A 2 10.08 7.82 -26.99
C SER A 2 10.26 7.10 -25.64
N LYS A 3 9.56 7.58 -24.63
CA LYS A 3 9.62 7.19 -23.21
C LYS A 3 9.17 5.74 -22.98
N SER A 4 10.10 4.86 -22.66
CA SER A 4 9.79 3.55 -22.08
C SER A 4 9.57 3.67 -20.57
N ASN A 5 8.43 4.25 -20.16
CA ASN A 5 7.94 4.12 -18.79
C ASN A 5 7.32 2.72 -18.64
N GLN A 6 8.18 1.72 -18.49
CA GLN A 6 7.75 0.39 -18.07
C GLN A 6 7.26 0.51 -16.63
N ASN A 7 5.94 0.66 -16.47
CA ASN A 7 5.26 0.61 -15.18
C ASN A 7 5.46 -0.80 -14.59
N LEU A 8 6.55 -1.00 -13.87
CA LEU A 8 6.84 -2.21 -13.07
C LEU A 8 5.78 -2.45 -11.97
N ILE A 9 4.88 -1.50 -11.77
CA ILE A 9 3.81 -1.49 -10.77
C ILE A 9 2.55 -2.21 -11.30
N ASP A 10 2.36 -2.28 -12.62
CA ASP A 10 1.18 -2.91 -13.25
C ASP A 10 0.94 -4.38 -12.86
N PRO A 11 1.95 -5.27 -12.79
CA PRO A 11 1.73 -6.65 -12.35
C PRO A 11 1.43 -6.76 -10.85
N LEU A 12 2.05 -5.92 -10.01
CA LEU A 12 1.79 -5.89 -8.56
C LEU A 12 0.36 -5.41 -8.22
N LEU A 13 -0.20 -4.51 -9.04
CA LEU A 13 -1.59 -4.05 -8.97
C LEU A 13 -2.62 -5.06 -9.50
N LYS A 14 -2.18 -6.15 -10.14
CA LYS A 14 -3.07 -7.11 -10.81
C LYS A 14 -3.41 -8.35 -10.00
N SER A 15 -2.63 -8.73 -8.99
CA SER A 15 -2.81 -10.03 -8.31
C SER A 15 -2.70 -10.02 -6.78
N GLY A 16 -2.47 -8.87 -6.14
CA GLY A 16 -2.40 -8.77 -4.67
C GLY A 16 -3.48 -7.86 -4.08
N ASN A 17 -3.81 -8.06 -2.80
CA ASN A 17 -4.65 -7.12 -2.08
C ASN A 17 -3.87 -5.84 -1.81
N VAL A 18 -4.42 -4.71 -2.27
CA VAL A 18 -3.78 -3.41 -2.11
C VAL A 18 -4.44 -2.67 -0.96
N TYR A 19 -3.67 -2.44 0.09
CA TYR A 19 -4.10 -1.73 1.28
C TYR A 19 -3.44 -0.36 1.34
N LYS A 20 -4.27 0.67 1.43
CA LYS A 20 -3.84 2.04 1.68
C LYS A 20 -4.02 2.33 3.16
N LEU A 21 -2.92 2.54 3.85
CA LEU A 21 -2.85 2.77 5.28
C LEU A 21 -2.48 4.23 5.56
N LYS A 22 -3.02 4.78 6.64
CA LYS A 22 -2.66 6.10 7.17
C LYS A 22 -2.28 5.97 8.64
N CYS A 23 -1.09 6.42 9.01
CA CYS A 23 -0.68 6.44 10.40
C CYS A 23 -1.52 7.43 11.21
N GLU A 24 -2.01 7.02 12.38
CA GLU A 24 -2.75 7.92 13.26
C GLU A 24 -1.83 8.92 13.98
N LYS A 25 -0.57 8.54 14.20
CA LYS A 25 0.41 9.33 14.96
C LYS A 25 1.06 10.42 14.10
N CYS A 26 1.63 10.04 12.96
CA CYS A 26 2.36 10.96 12.08
C CYS A 26 1.59 11.37 10.82
N ASN A 27 0.39 10.82 10.59
CA ASN A 27 -0.39 11.04 9.36
C ASN A 27 0.28 10.59 8.06
N SER A 28 1.43 9.89 8.10
CA SER A 28 2.08 9.31 6.92
C SER A 28 1.16 8.30 6.23
N ILE A 29 1.15 8.33 4.90
CA ILE A 29 0.39 7.41 4.05
C ILE A 29 1.35 6.33 3.56
N SER A 30 0.99 5.07 3.74
CA SER A 30 1.72 3.91 3.21
C SER A 30 0.81 3.03 2.37
N VAL A 31 1.38 2.41 1.35
CA VAL A 31 0.68 1.41 0.51
C VAL A 31 1.34 0.08 0.77
N GLN A 32 0.54 -0.91 1.13
CA GLN A 32 0.96 -2.28 1.30
C GLN A 32 0.28 -3.14 0.23
N ILE A 33 1.06 -4.04 -0.35
CA ILE A 33 0.60 -5.04 -1.30
C ILE A 33 0.88 -6.37 -0.64
N SER A 34 -0.17 -7.14 -0.38
CA SER A 34 -0.07 -8.41 0.34
C SER A 34 -1.04 -9.40 -0.27
N ASP A 35 -0.65 -10.68 -0.31
CA ASP A 35 -1.54 -11.77 -0.68
C ASP A 35 -2.48 -12.17 0.48
N LYS A 36 -2.27 -11.63 1.68
CA LYS A 36 -3.13 -11.84 2.84
C LYS A 36 -4.39 -10.97 2.76
N GLU A 37 -5.45 -11.42 3.43
CA GLU A 37 -6.75 -10.72 3.54
C GLU A 37 -6.69 -9.49 4.46
N GLU A 38 -5.61 -9.33 5.23
CA GLU A 38 -5.37 -8.17 6.08
C GLU A 38 -3.94 -7.62 5.94
N PRO A 39 -3.76 -6.27 6.01
CA PRO A 39 -2.46 -5.62 6.02
C PRO A 39 -1.85 -5.54 7.42
N ASP A 40 -0.56 -5.24 7.48
CA ASP A 40 0.13 -4.89 8.71
C ASP A 40 -0.16 -3.43 9.08
N TYR A 41 -0.89 -3.21 10.17
CA TYR A 41 -1.24 -1.88 10.67
C TYR A 41 -0.08 -1.16 11.37
N LEU A 42 1.18 -1.49 11.07
CA LEU A 42 2.35 -0.84 11.64
C LEU A 42 2.84 0.29 10.73
N CYS A 43 3.12 1.45 11.32
CA CYS A 43 3.75 2.57 10.63
C CYS A 43 5.26 2.40 10.65
N PHE A 44 5.85 2.16 9.48
CA PHE A 44 7.31 2.03 9.33
C PHE A 44 8.09 3.32 9.60
N GLU A 45 7.43 4.48 9.58
CA GLU A 45 8.08 5.78 9.79
C GLU A 45 8.25 6.10 11.27
N CYS A 46 7.22 5.88 12.08
CA CYS A 46 7.18 6.32 13.47
C CYS A 46 6.94 5.18 14.48
N GLY A 47 6.84 3.93 14.00
CA GLY A 47 6.49 2.76 14.80
C GLY A 47 5.08 2.79 15.38
N GLY A 48 4.22 3.73 14.94
CA GLY A 48 2.85 3.88 15.42
C GLY A 48 1.87 2.95 14.73
N THR A 49 0.59 3.03 15.12
CA THR A 49 -0.48 2.28 14.46
C THR A 49 -1.00 3.03 13.23
N CYS A 50 -1.25 2.29 12.17
CA CYS A 50 -1.90 2.72 10.96
C CYS A 50 -3.36 2.28 10.95
N LYS A 51 -4.21 3.07 10.31
CA LYS A 51 -5.59 2.70 9.97
C LYS A 51 -5.72 2.47 8.48
N LEU A 52 -6.55 1.51 8.11
CA LEU A 52 -6.95 1.30 6.73
C LEU A 52 -7.85 2.45 6.29
N ILE A 53 -7.39 3.20 5.29
CA ILE A 53 -8.16 4.30 4.68
C ILE A 53 -8.71 3.92 3.30
N GLY A 54 -8.29 2.79 2.75
CA GLY A 54 -8.84 2.24 1.53
C GLY A 54 -8.25 0.87 1.25
N CYS A 55 -9.08 -0.04 0.74
CA CYS A 55 -8.67 -1.35 0.29
C CYS A 55 -9.21 -1.58 -1.12
N LYS A 56 -8.40 -2.21 -1.97
CA LYS A 56 -8.84 -2.71 -3.27
C LYS A 56 -8.51 -4.19 -3.34
N ILE A 57 -9.54 -4.99 -3.09
CA ILE A 57 -9.58 -6.44 -3.28
C ILE A 57 -10.06 -6.66 -4.72
N LYS A 58 -9.42 -7.57 -5.46
CA LYS A 58 -9.79 -7.90 -6.84
C LYS A 58 -10.14 -9.37 -6.97
#